data_AF-X5M8L0-F1
#
_entry.id   AF-X5M8L0-F1
#
_cell.length_a   1.000
_cell.length_b   1.000
_cell.length_c   1.000
_cell.angle_alpha   90.00
_cell.angle_beta   90.00
_cell.angle_gamma   90.00
#
_symmetry.space_group_name_H-M   'P 1'
#
loop_
_entity.id
_entity.type
_entity.pdbx_description
1 polymer ?
#
loop_
_entity_poly.entity_id
_entity_poly.type
_entity_poly.pdbx_seq_one_letter_code
_entity_poly.pdbx_strand_id
1 'polypeptide(L)'
;MDYHKSATAILIFVSILVSISTALVGPVTFFGLLVANLAYELSPQAKHGIVVPIAILLAIIYLVGGQFILEQIFHMAGRLSFIIEFCGGIVFLTLLIKGK
;
A
#
# COMPACT_ATOMS: atom_id res chain seq x y z
N MET A 1 -8.17 26.21 14.03
CA MET A 1 -7.89 25.72 12.67
C MET A 1 -8.85 24.58 12.39
N ASP A 2 -9.66 24.67 11.34
CA ASP A 2 -10.81 23.79 11.07
C ASP A 2 -10.40 22.34 10.75
N TYR A 3 -10.07 21.56 11.78
CA TYR A 3 -9.57 20.18 11.67
C TYR A 3 -10.56 19.27 10.93
N HIS A 4 -11.86 19.45 11.16
CA HIS A 4 -12.91 18.68 10.49
C HIS A 4 -12.95 18.92 8.98
N LYS A 5 -12.78 20.16 8.52
CA LYS A 5 -12.82 20.48 7.08
C LYS A 5 -11.60 19.90 6.35
N SER A 6 -10.41 19.99 6.95
CA SER A 6 -9.19 19.40 6.39
C SER A 6 -9.25 17.87 6.34
N ALA A 7 -9.73 17.22 7.42
CA ALA A 7 -9.87 15.77 7.46
C ALA A 7 -10.87 15.26 6.41
N THR A 8 -12.04 15.90 6.28
CA THR A 8 -13.04 15.54 5.26
C THR A 8 -12.48 15.70 3.84
N ALA A 9 -11.75 16.78 3.56
CA ALA A 9 -11.14 16.98 2.25
C ALA A 9 -10.12 15.87 1.91
N ILE A 10 -9.28 15.47 2.87
CA ILE A 10 -8.33 14.37 2.68
C ILE A 10 -9.06 13.05 2.42
N LEU A 11 -10.09 12.73 3.21
CA LEU A 11 -10.87 11.49 3.03
C LEU A 11 -11.58 11.44 1.68
N ILE A 12 -12.10 12.56 1.17
CA ILE A 12 -12.71 12.62 -0.17
C ILE A 12 -11.65 12.31 -1.24
N PHE A 13 -10.47 12.96 -1.16
CA PHE A 13 -9.38 12.70 -2.10
C PHE A 13 -8.92 11.24 -2.06
N VAL A 14 -8.68 10.70 -0.87
CA VAL A 14 -8.27 9.29 -0.68
C VAL A 14 -9.33 8.35 -1.21
N SER A 15 -10.62 8.61 -0.95
CA SER A 15 -11.72 7.78 -1.44
C SER A 15 -11.77 7.72 -2.96
N ILE A 16 -11.63 8.87 -3.63
CA ILE A 16 -11.60 8.93 -5.10
C ILE A 16 -10.39 8.16 -5.65
N LEU A 17 -9.20 8.38 -5.09
CA LEU A 17 -7.97 7.68 -5.47
C LEU A 17 -8.10 6.16 -5.33
N VAL A 18 -8.60 5.71 -4.18
CA VAL A 18 -8.81 4.28 -3.87
C VAL A 18 -9.86 3.66 -4.79
N SER A 19 -10.96 4.37 -5.06
CA SER A 19 -12.03 3.90 -5.93
C SER A 19 -11.53 3.65 -7.36
N ILE A 20 -10.79 4.62 -7.92
CA ILE A 20 -10.20 4.48 -9.26
C ILE A 20 -9.19 3.32 -9.31
N SER A 21 -8.31 3.21 -8.32
CA SER A 21 -7.33 2.12 -8.27
C SER A 21 -7.99 0.75 -8.15
N THR A 22 -9.06 0.64 -7.35
CA THR A 22 -9.80 -0.62 -7.14
C THR A 22 -10.53 -1.05 -8.41
N ALA A 23 -11.11 -0.10 -9.16
CA ALA A 23 -11.77 -0.41 -10.42
C ALA A 23 -10.79 -0.90 -11.51
N LEU A 24 -9.54 -0.45 -11.48
CA LEU A 24 -8.52 -0.77 -12.49
C LEU A 24 -7.77 -2.08 -12.21
N VAL A 25 -7.38 -2.32 -10.95
CA VAL A 25 -6.48 -3.43 -10.57
C VAL A 25 -7.20 -4.48 -9.72
N GLY A 26 -8.42 -4.18 -9.26
CA GLY A 26 -9.10 -4.94 -8.21
C GLY A 26 -8.69 -4.48 -6.81
N PRO A 27 -9.40 -4.95 -5.77
CA PRO A 27 -9.11 -4.58 -4.39
C PRO A 27 -7.77 -5.16 -3.91
N VAL A 28 -6.92 -4.32 -3.32
CA VAL A 28 -5.62 -4.70 -2.72
C VAL A 28 -5.50 -4.06 -1.33
N THR A 29 -6.11 -4.72 -0.34
CA THR A 29 -6.36 -4.16 0.98
C THR A 29 -5.12 -4.17 1.88
N PHE A 30 -4.38 -5.28 1.92
CA PHE A 30 -3.20 -5.40 2.78
C PHE A 30 -1.95 -4.73 2.20
N PHE A 31 -1.94 -4.47 0.90
CA PHE A 31 -0.82 -3.82 0.23
C PHE A 31 -0.48 -2.47 0.85
N GLY A 32 -1.50 -1.64 1.10
CA GLY A 32 -1.31 -0.32 1.70
C GLY A 32 -0.66 -0.39 3.08
N LEU A 33 -1.07 -1.36 3.90
CA LEU A 33 -0.49 -1.60 5.22
C LEU A 33 0.96 -2.06 5.13
N LEU A 34 1.29 -2.95 4.19
CA LEU A 34 2.64 -3.47 3.99
C LEU A 34 3.58 -2.36 3.53
N VAL A 35 3.20 -1.59 2.50
CA VAL A 35 4.02 -0.48 1.98
C VAL A 35 4.19 0.63 3.01
N ALA A 36 3.12 1.00 3.73
CA ALA A 36 3.20 2.03 4.76
C ALA A 36 4.15 1.62 5.89
N ASN A 37 4.05 0.38 6.38
CA ASN A 37 4.97 -0.13 7.40
C ASN A 37 6.41 -0.14 6.91
N LEU A 38 6.65 -0.59 5.68
CA LEU A 38 8.00 -0.61 5.11
C LEU A 38 8.57 0.80 4.92
N ALA A 39 7.75 1.76 4.51
CA ALA A 39 8.15 3.16 4.40
C ALA A 39 8.52 3.76 5.77
N TYR A 40 7.76 3.43 6.82
CA TYR A 40 8.09 3.84 8.18
C TYR A 40 9.35 3.15 8.73
N GLU A 41 9.57 1.88 8.40
CA GLU A 41 10.77 1.14 8.82
C GLU A 41 12.03 1.67 8.12
N LEU A 42 11.92 2.05 6.84
CA LEU A 42 13.00 2.70 6.09
C LEU A 42 13.26 4.15 6.53
N SER A 43 12.28 4.79 7.17
CA SER A 43 12.42 6.18 7.63
C SER A 43 11.82 6.41 9.03
N PRO A 44 12.41 5.84 10.09
CA PRO A 44 11.83 5.82 11.44
C PRO A 44 11.68 7.20 12.09
N GLN A 45 12.41 8.21 11.61
CA GLN A 45 12.45 9.58 12.16
C GLN A 45 11.96 10.64 11.17
N ALA A 46 11.45 10.23 10.01
CA ALA A 46 11.02 11.16 8.97
C ALA A 46 9.64 11.75 9.26
N LYS A 47 9.53 13.07 9.08
CA LYS A 47 8.23 13.76 9.03
C LYS A 47 7.40 13.19 7.87
N HIS A 48 6.06 13.27 7.97
CA HIS A 48 5.13 12.82 6.91
C HIS A 48 5.49 13.31 5.49
N GLY A 49 6.12 14.48 5.37
CA GLY A 49 6.60 15.01 4.09
C GLY A 49 7.64 14.14 3.36
N ILE A 50 8.32 13.23 4.04
CA ILE A 50 9.32 12.32 3.45
C ILE A 50 8.79 10.87 3.39
N VAL A 51 8.01 10.45 4.38
CA VAL A 51 7.41 9.09 4.41
C VAL A 51 6.43 8.89 3.25
N VAL A 52 5.62 9.91 2.92
CA VAL A 52 4.64 9.81 1.83
C VAL A 52 5.31 9.59 0.46
N PRO A 53 6.33 10.38 0.03
CA PRO A 53 7.07 10.09 -1.19
C PRO A 53 7.70 8.69 -1.24
N ILE A 54 8.29 8.25 -0.12
CA ILE A 54 8.91 6.92 -0.02
C ILE A 54 7.85 5.83 -0.21
N ALA A 55 6.70 5.95 0.46
CA ALA A 55 5.59 5.02 0.32
C ALA A 55 5.08 4.96 -1.12
N ILE A 56 4.97 6.10 -1.82
CA ILE A 56 4.55 6.15 -3.22
C ILE A 56 5.56 5.41 -4.11
N LEU A 57 6.87 5.65 -3.93
CA LEU A 57 7.90 4.99 -4.72
C LEU A 57 7.93 3.47 -4.48
N LEU A 58 7.84 3.05 -3.23
CA LEU A 58 7.75 1.63 -2.87
C LEU A 58 6.49 0.99 -3.46
N ALA A 59 5.34 1.66 -3.39
CA ALA A 59 4.10 1.15 -3.97
C ALA A 59 4.25 0.89 -5.47
N ILE A 60 4.83 1.85 -6.21
CA ILE A 60 5.08 1.73 -7.65
C ILE A 60 6.02 0.56 -7.93
N ILE A 61 7.16 0.48 -7.22
CA ILE A 61 8.16 -0.58 -7.44
C ILE A 61 7.56 -1.96 -7.16
N TYR A 62 6.84 -2.14 -6.05
CA TYR A 62 6.25 -3.43 -5.70
C TYR A 62 5.11 -3.84 -6.63
N LEU A 63 4.22 -2.92 -7.01
CA LEU A 63 3.13 -3.24 -7.94
C LEU A 63 3.66 -3.49 -9.35
N VAL A 64 4.39 -2.53 -9.92
CA VAL A 64 4.86 -2.63 -11.31
C VAL A 64 5.89 -3.75 -11.44
N GLY A 65 6.84 -3.84 -10.50
CA GLY A 65 7.84 -4.90 -10.49
C GLY A 65 7.24 -6.28 -10.23
N GLY A 66 6.34 -6.39 -9.25
CA GLY A 66 5.64 -7.65 -8.95
C GLY A 66 4.78 -8.12 -10.11
N GLN A 67 4.03 -7.20 -10.73
CA GLN A 67 3.22 -7.49 -11.91
C GLN A 67 4.09 -7.91 -13.08
N PHE A 68 5.16 -7.18 -13.38
CA PHE A 68 6.09 -7.53 -14.45
C PHE A 68 6.73 -8.91 -14.25
N ILE A 69 7.23 -9.22 -13.05
CA ILE A 69 7.86 -10.51 -12.77
C ILE A 69 6.84 -11.65 -12.89
N LEU A 70 5.67 -11.53 -12.25
CA LEU A 70 4.69 -12.62 -12.25
C LEU A 70 4.01 -12.82 -13.60
N GLU A 71 3.75 -11.73 -14.32
CA GLU A 71 3.07 -11.78 -15.61
C GLU A 71 4.04 -12.15 -16.74
N GLN A 72 5.23 -11.55 -16.79
CA GLN A 72 6.17 -11.75 -17.89
C GLN A 72 7.11 -12.96 -17.71
N ILE A 73 7.57 -13.22 -16.47
CA ILE A 73 8.54 -14.32 -16.22
C ILE A 73 7.79 -15.62 -15.93
N PHE A 74 6.75 -15.55 -15.10
CA PHE A 74 6.02 -16.73 -14.66
C PHE A 74 4.77 -17.05 -15.51
N HIS A 75 4.35 -16.15 -16.43
CA HIS A 75 3.09 -16.28 -17.20
C HIS A 75 1.85 -16.51 -16.30
N MET A 76 1.90 -16.05 -15.05
CA MET A 76 0.88 -16.26 -14.04
C MET A 76 -0.01 -15.03 -13.90
N ALA A 77 -0.72 -14.69 -14.98
CA ALA A 77 -1.67 -13.58 -14.99
C ALA A 77 -2.73 -13.76 -13.87
N GLY A 78 -2.88 -12.73 -13.02
CA GLY A 78 -3.93 -12.68 -11.99
C GLY A 78 -3.59 -13.21 -10.59
N ARG A 79 -2.37 -13.71 -10.33
CA ARG A 79 -1.98 -14.19 -8.98
C ARG A 79 -1.29 -13.18 -8.07
N LEU A 80 -0.91 -12.00 -8.60
CA LEU A 80 -0.23 -10.97 -7.83
C LEU A 80 -1.05 -10.52 -6.62
N SER A 81 -2.32 -10.18 -6.81
CA SER A 81 -3.19 -9.72 -5.72
C SER A 81 -3.30 -10.77 -4.61
N PHE A 82 -3.48 -12.04 -4.96
CA PHE A 82 -3.54 -13.12 -3.98
C PHE A 82 -2.25 -13.24 -3.17
N ILE A 83 -1.08 -13.15 -3.82
CA ILE A 83 0.22 -13.22 -3.14
C ILE A 83 0.40 -12.02 -2.21
N ILE A 84 0.03 -10.81 -2.66
CA ILE A 84 0.12 -9.59 -1.86
C ILE A 84 -0.81 -9.67 -0.64
N GLU A 85 -2.07 -10.10 -0.82
CA GLU A 85 -3.02 -10.25 0.28
C GLU A 85 -2.55 -11.31 1.28
N PHE A 86 -2.01 -12.44 0.80
CA PHE A 86 -1.50 -13.49 1.67
C PHE A 86 -0.27 -13.04 2.47
N CYS A 87 0.70 -12.42 1.81
CA CYS A 87 1.93 -11.93 2.44
C CYS A 87 1.61 -10.78 3.42
N GLY A 88 0.76 -9.84 3.00
CA GLY A 88 0.29 -8.74 3.83
C GLY A 88 -0.52 -9.21 5.04
N GLY A 89 -1.32 -10.26 4.90
CA GLY A 89 -2.01 -10.90 6.02
C GLY A 89 -1.04 -11.51 7.05
N ILE A 90 0.02 -12.20 6.59
CA ILE A 90 1.07 -12.71 7.47
C ILE A 90 1.77 -11.56 8.19
N VAL A 91 2.21 -10.53 7.46
CA VAL A 91 2.87 -9.36 8.06
C VAL A 91 1.95 -8.70 9.08
N PHE A 92 0.69 -8.49 8.75
CA PHE A 92 -0.31 -7.94 9.66
C PHE A 92 -0.44 -8.77 10.95
N LEU A 93 -0.58 -10.09 10.83
CA LEU A 93 -0.64 -10.99 11.99
C LEU A 93 0.65 -10.92 12.82
N THR A 94 1.81 -10.84 12.19
CA THR A 94 3.08 -10.71 12.93
C THR A 94 3.17 -9.37 13.67
N LEU A 95 2.74 -8.26 13.07
CA LEU A 95 2.70 -6.95 13.72
C LEU A 95 1.72 -6.96 14.91
N LEU A 96 0.54 -7.53 14.71
CA LEU A 96 -0.48 -7.68 15.76
C LEU A 96 0.05 -8.47 16.96
N ILE A 97 0.72 -9.61 16.72
CA ILE A 97 1.32 -10.42 17.78
C ILE A 97 2.46 -9.67 18.47
N LYS A 98 3.21 -8.86 17.74
CA LYS A 98 4.34 -8.07 18.27
C LYS A 98 3.89 -6.84 19.07
N GLY A 99 2.60 -6.50 19.04
CA GLY A 99 2.00 -5.41 19.82
C GLY A 99 2.47 -4.01 19.39
N LYS A 100 2.84 -3.85 18.12
CA LYS A 100 3.21 -2.56 17.52
C LYS A 100 2.12 -2.05 16.59
#